data_AF-A0A3Q0CGJ2-F1
#
_entry.id   AF-A0A3Q0CGJ2-F1
#
_cell.length_a   1.000
_cell.length_b   1.000
_cell.length_c   1.000
_cell.angle_alpha   90.00
_cell.angle_beta   90.00
_cell.angle_gamma   90.00
#
_symmetry.space_group_name_H-M   'P 1'
#
loop_
_entity.id
_entity.type
_entity.pdbx_description
1 polymer ?
#
loop_
_entity_poly.entity_id
_entity_poly.type
_entity_poly.pdbx_seq_one_letter_code
_entity_poly.pdbx_strand_id
1 'polypeptide(L)'
;MEFGRDFRIKHYAGDVTYSVEGFIDKNRDSLFQDFKRLLYNSTDPTLRAMWPDGQQDITEVTKRPLTAGTLFKNSMVALVENLASKVLPFKSFSVPWVHITEGPDILSLNPVCPTDL
;
A
#
# COMPACT_ATOMS: atom_id res chain seq x y z
N MET A 1 22.43 3.61 8.55
CA MET A 1 22.26 2.62 7.46
C MET A 1 23.01 1.34 7.81
N GLU A 2 22.30 0.25 8.10
CA GLU A 2 22.88 -1.05 8.47
C GLU A 2 23.11 -1.92 7.22
N PHE A 3 24.36 -2.37 7.00
CA PHE A 3 24.73 -3.14 5.81
C PHE A 3 24.00 -4.48 5.77
N GLY A 4 23.29 -4.76 4.67
CA GLY A 4 22.49 -5.98 4.49
C GLY A 4 21.05 -5.88 5.00
N ARG A 5 20.69 -4.81 5.73
CA ARG A 5 19.32 -4.54 6.19
C ARG A 5 18.70 -3.33 5.52
N ASP A 6 19.48 -2.29 5.23
CA ASP A 6 18.95 -1.05 4.65
C ASP A 6 19.42 -0.84 3.21
N PHE A 7 18.56 -0.22 2.39
CA PHE A 7 18.92 0.25 1.05
C PHE A 7 18.33 1.65 0.79
N ARG A 8 18.92 2.40 -0.15
CA ARG A 8 18.54 3.79 -0.43
C ARG A 8 18.10 3.96 -1.86
N ILE A 9 17.00 4.67 -2.07
CA ILE A 9 16.49 5.05 -3.40
C ILE A 9 16.51 6.58 -3.52
N LYS A 10 16.94 7.08 -4.67
CA LYS A 10 16.81 8.50 -5.02
C LYS A 10 15.41 8.78 -5.56
N HIS A 11 14.64 9.61 -4.87
CA HIS A 11 13.32 10.07 -5.31
C HIS A 11 13.39 11.53 -5.76
N TYR A 12 12.35 12.01 -6.45
CA TYR A 12 12.26 13.43 -6.85
C TYR A 12 12.28 14.39 -5.64
N ALA A 13 11.89 13.91 -4.46
CA ALA A 13 11.86 14.65 -3.21
C ALA A 13 13.12 14.45 -2.34
N GLY A 14 14.16 13.79 -2.87
CA GLY A 14 15.40 13.49 -2.16
C GLY A 14 15.65 12.00 -1.95
N ASP A 15 16.75 11.70 -1.25
CA ASP A 15 17.18 10.33 -0.96
C ASP A 15 16.36 9.76 0.20
N VAL A 16 15.80 8.55 0.01
CA VAL A 16 15.01 7.85 1.04
C VAL A 16 15.65 6.50 1.34
N THR A 17 15.91 6.23 2.62
CA THR A 17 16.44 4.96 3.12
C THR A 17 15.30 4.05 3.59
N TYR A 18 15.29 2.81 3.14
CA TYR A 18 14.32 1.78 3.47
C TYR A 18 15.00 0.62 4.20
N SER A 19 14.36 0.10 5.24
CA SER A 19 14.75 -1.14 5.93
C SER A 19 14.01 -2.32 5.33
N VAL A 20 14.72 -3.41 4.99
CA VAL A 20 14.14 -4.65 4.45
C VAL A 20 13.36 -5.47 5.49
N GLU A 21 13.38 -5.05 6.76
CA GLU A 21 12.71 -5.75 7.85
C GLU A 21 11.19 -5.84 7.60
N GLY A 22 10.69 -7.09 7.57
CA GLY A 22 9.28 -7.38 7.32
C GLY A 22 8.81 -7.08 5.89
N PHE A 23 9.69 -6.79 4.93
CA PHE A 23 9.30 -6.55 3.53
C PHE A 23 8.55 -7.75 2.94
N ILE A 24 9.05 -8.97 3.17
CA ILE A 24 8.43 -10.19 2.66
C ILE A 24 7.09 -10.44 3.32
N ASP A 25 7.00 -10.29 4.64
CA ASP A 25 5.76 -10.54 5.38
C ASP A 25 4.67 -9.52 5.05
N LYS A 26 5.01 -8.24 4.94
CA LYS A 26 4.08 -7.18 4.49
C LYS A 26 3.64 -7.36 3.04
N ASN A 27 4.43 -8.04 2.20
CA ASN A 27 4.10 -8.29 0.80
C ASN A 27 3.26 -9.56 0.59
N ARG A 28 3.20 -10.46 1.58
CA ARG A 28 2.31 -11.62 1.54
C ARG A 28 0.86 -11.13 1.63
N ASP A 29 0.05 -11.45 0.63
CA ASP A 29 -1.40 -11.26 0.76
C ASP A 29 -1.93 -12.29 1.78
N SER A 30 -2.50 -11.79 2.86
CA SER A 30 -2.99 -12.60 3.98
C SER A 30 -4.41 -13.12 3.75
N LEU A 31 -5.10 -12.67 2.71
CA LEU A 31 -6.47 -13.08 2.46
C LEU A 31 -6.53 -14.36 1.62
N PHE A 32 -6.41 -15.49 2.32
CA PHE A 32 -6.52 -16.82 1.74
C PHE A 32 -7.85 -17.00 1.01
N GLN A 33 -7.81 -17.71 -0.13
CA GLN A 33 -9.00 -18.03 -0.92
C GLN A 33 -10.08 -18.75 -0.10
N ASP A 34 -9.68 -19.57 0.87
CA ASP A 34 -10.63 -20.28 1.73
C ASP A 34 -11.49 -19.32 2.58
N PHE A 35 -10.94 -18.18 3.01
CA PHE A 35 -11.73 -17.15 3.69
C PHE A 35 -12.70 -16.45 2.74
N LYS A 36 -12.29 -16.17 1.50
CA LYS A 36 -13.18 -15.58 0.48
C LYS A 36 -14.35 -16.52 0.18
N ARG A 37 -14.10 -17.82 0.05
CA ARG A 37 -15.12 -18.87 -0.12
C ARG A 37 -16.08 -18.96 1.05
N LEU A 38 -15.55 -18.92 2.28
CA LEU A 38 -16.38 -18.95 3.48
C LEU A 38 -17.32 -17.74 3.53
N LEU A 39 -16.80 -16.54 3.26
CA LEU A 39 -17.59 -15.31 3.25
C LEU A 39 -18.63 -15.30 2.14
N TYR A 40 -18.31 -15.82 0.95
CA TYR A 40 -19.27 -15.96 -0.15
C TYR A 40 -20.41 -16.93 0.17
N ASN A 41 -20.11 -18.05 0.83
CA ASN A 41 -21.11 -19.04 1.26
C ASN A 41 -21.93 -18.60 2.49
N SER A 42 -21.69 -17.41 3.02
CA SER A 42 -22.51 -16.83 4.09
C SER A 42 -23.98 -16.72 3.66
N THR A 43 -24.88 -16.87 4.64
CA THR A 43 -26.32 -16.64 4.45
C THR A 43 -26.66 -15.16 4.31
N ASP A 44 -25.75 -14.27 4.73
CA ASP A 44 -25.92 -12.81 4.58
C ASP A 44 -25.67 -12.37 3.12
N PRO A 45 -26.67 -11.78 2.44
CA PRO A 45 -26.52 -11.35 1.05
C PRO A 45 -25.46 -10.25 0.85
N THR A 46 -25.23 -9.41 1.84
CA THR A 46 -24.23 -8.33 1.81
C THR A 46 -22.83 -8.90 1.87
N LEU A 47 -22.59 -9.85 2.77
CA LEU A 47 -21.31 -10.57 2.84
C LEU A 47 -21.04 -11.31 1.52
N ARG A 48 -22.04 -11.97 0.95
CA ARG A 48 -21.88 -12.62 -0.34
C ARG A 48 -21.52 -11.65 -1.47
N ALA A 49 -22.17 -10.49 -1.53
CA ALA A 49 -21.96 -9.49 -2.57
C ALA A 49 -20.57 -8.83 -2.52
N MET A 50 -19.94 -8.76 -1.34
CA MET A 50 -18.60 -8.18 -1.19
C MET A 50 -17.47 -9.12 -1.63
N TRP A 51 -17.69 -10.45 -1.63
CA TRP A 51 -16.69 -11.45 -1.99
C TRP A 51 -17.11 -12.34 -3.16
N PRO A 52 -17.42 -11.79 -4.35
CA PRO A 52 -17.84 -12.58 -5.51
C PRO A 52 -16.76 -13.56 -5.99
N ASP A 53 -15.48 -13.26 -5.74
CA ASP A 53 -14.33 -14.11 -6.05
C ASP A 53 -14.31 -15.44 -5.27
N GLY A 54 -15.11 -15.55 -4.20
CA GLY A 54 -15.27 -16.80 -3.45
C GLY A 54 -15.95 -17.91 -4.24
N GLN A 55 -16.53 -17.63 -5.41
CA GLN A 55 -17.12 -18.63 -6.30
C GLN A 55 -16.08 -19.37 -7.18
N GLN A 56 -14.83 -18.89 -7.25
CA GLN A 56 -13.81 -19.43 -8.17
C GLN A 56 -13.32 -20.85 -7.78
N ASP A 57 -13.21 -21.73 -8.78
CA ASP A 57 -12.84 -23.14 -8.62
C ASP A 57 -11.35 -23.33 -8.26
N ILE A 58 -11.03 -24.38 -7.49
CA ILE A 58 -9.68 -24.72 -6.97
C ILE A 58 -8.64 -24.83 -8.09
N THR A 59 -9.05 -25.23 -9.29
CA THR A 59 -8.18 -25.49 -10.43
C THR A 59 -7.55 -24.21 -11.02
N GLU A 60 -8.19 -23.04 -10.88
CA GLU A 60 -7.60 -21.73 -11.25
C GLU A 60 -6.64 -21.16 -10.19
N VAL A 61 -6.63 -21.74 -8.98
CA VAL A 61 -5.88 -21.29 -7.78
C VAL A 61 -4.44 -21.82 -7.75
N THR A 62 -4.02 -22.61 -8.74
CA THR A 62 -2.63 -23.12 -8.86
C THR A 62 -1.63 -22.03 -9.27
N LYS A 63 -2.11 -20.86 -9.72
CA LYS A 63 -1.25 -19.69 -9.89
C LYS A 63 -0.90 -19.12 -8.52
N ARG A 64 0.39 -18.79 -8.32
CA ARG A 64 0.83 -18.10 -7.10
C ARG A 64 -0.11 -16.91 -6.84
N PRO A 65 -0.69 -16.79 -5.63
CA PRO A 65 -1.56 -15.67 -5.31
C PRO A 65 -0.81 -14.36 -5.55
N LEU A 66 -1.54 -13.34 -6.02
CA LEU A 66 -0.96 -12.02 -6.22
C LEU A 66 -0.42 -11.49 -4.89
N THR A 67 0.73 -10.82 -4.93
CA THR A 67 1.30 -10.21 -3.73
C THR A 67 0.64 -8.86 -3.46
N ALA A 68 0.68 -8.38 -2.21
CA ALA A 68 0.12 -7.08 -1.85
C ALA A 68 0.74 -5.95 -2.71
N GLY A 69 2.05 -6.01 -2.98
CA GLY A 69 2.74 -5.08 -3.86
C GLY A 69 2.27 -5.14 -5.32
N THR A 70 1.92 -6.33 -5.83
CA THR A 70 1.33 -6.47 -7.17
C THR A 70 -0.05 -5.83 -7.24
N LEU A 71 -0.91 -6.07 -6.24
CA LEU A 71 -2.24 -5.47 -6.17
C LEU A 71 -2.17 -3.94 -6.09
N PHE A 72 -1.29 -3.42 -5.23
CA PHE A 72 -1.04 -1.99 -5.12
C PHE A 72 -0.55 -1.39 -6.46
N LYS A 73 0.44 -2.01 -7.10
CA LYS A 73 0.94 -1.57 -8.41
C LYS A 73 -0.18 -1.52 -9.45
N ASN A 74 -1.02 -2.56 -9.53
CA ASN A 74 -2.13 -2.61 -10.48
C ASN A 74 -3.15 -1.50 -10.23
N SER A 75 -3.50 -1.24 -8.96
CA SER A 75 -4.38 -0.13 -8.61
C SER A 75 -3.80 1.24 -8.97
N MET A 76 -2.48 1.43 -8.80
CA MET A 76 -1.80 2.66 -9.15
C MET A 76 -1.79 2.89 -10.67
N VAL A 77 -1.50 1.86 -11.46
CA VAL A 77 -1.52 1.94 -12.93
C VAL A 77 -2.92 2.29 -13.41
N ALA A 78 -3.94 1.57 -12.96
CA ALA A 78 -5.33 1.83 -13.35
C ALA A 78 -5.77 3.26 -12.97
N LEU A 79 -5.33 3.76 -11.81
CA LEU A 79 -5.59 5.13 -11.39
C LEU A 79 -4.92 6.15 -12.32
N VAL A 80 -3.63 5.98 -12.61
CA VAL A 80 -2.88 6.90 -13.47
C VAL A 80 -3.49 6.95 -14.88
N GLU A 81 -3.89 5.80 -15.43
CA GLU A 81 -4.58 5.74 -16.73
C GLU A 81 -5.92 6.50 -16.71
N ASN A 82 -6.72 6.31 -15.64
CA ASN A 82 -7.99 7.00 -15.48
C ASN A 82 -7.84 8.52 -15.33
N LEU A 83 -6.78 8.96 -14.66
CA LEU A 83 -6.44 10.37 -14.48
C LEU A 83 -5.90 11.00 -15.77
N ALA A 84 -5.06 10.27 -16.52
CA ALA A 84 -4.51 10.73 -17.80
C ALA A 84 -5.60 10.99 -18.84
N SER A 85 -6.75 10.31 -18.74
CA SER A 85 -7.90 10.54 -19.62
C SER A 85 -8.69 11.83 -19.32
N LYS A 86 -8.30 12.60 -18.28
CA LYS A 86 -9.03 13.78 -17.79
C LYS A 86 -8.11 14.99 -17.68
N VAL A 87 -8.67 16.19 -17.87
CA VAL A 87 -7.96 17.44 -17.54
C VAL A 87 -8.10 17.68 -16.05
N LEU A 88 -6.99 17.60 -15.32
CA LEU A 88 -6.99 17.71 -13.86
C LEU A 88 -6.36 19.03 -13.41
N PRO A 89 -7.08 19.86 -12.63
CA PRO A 89 -6.47 20.99 -11.97
C PRO A 89 -5.57 20.49 -10.83
N PHE A 90 -4.27 20.76 -10.90
CA PHE A 90 -3.33 20.44 -9.82
C PHE A 90 -3.47 21.44 -8.68
N LYS A 91 -3.74 20.96 -7.46
CA LYS A 91 -3.74 21.76 -6.24
C LYS A 91 -2.71 21.18 -5.27
N SER A 92 -1.67 21.96 -4.98
CA SER A 92 -0.72 21.63 -3.93
C SER A 92 -1.27 22.07 -2.57
N PHE A 93 -1.28 21.17 -1.60
CA PHE A 93 -1.58 21.48 -0.20
C PHE A 93 -0.28 21.33 0.61
N SER A 94 0.07 22.37 1.36
CA SER A 94 1.19 22.34 2.30
C SER A 94 0.65 22.10 3.72
N VAL A 95 1.33 21.24 4.48
CA VAL A 95 1.05 21.00 5.90
C VAL A 95 1.99 21.85 6.76
N PRO A 96 1.53 22.98 7.32
CA PRO A 96 2.41 23.96 7.97
C PRO A 96 3.06 23.46 9.27
N TRP A 97 2.51 22.41 9.89
CA TRP A 97 3.00 21.85 11.15
C TRP A 97 4.01 20.70 10.98
N VAL A 98 4.43 20.41 9.74
CA VAL A 98 5.44 19.40 9.46
C VAL A 98 6.76 20.12 9.17
N HIS A 99 7.60 20.24 10.20
CA HIS A 99 8.98 20.68 10.02
C HIS A 99 9.83 19.49 9.56
N ILE A 100 10.32 19.54 8.32
CA ILE A 100 11.34 18.62 7.82
C ILE A 100 12.66 19.07 8.43
N THR A 101 13.06 18.50 9.57
CA THR A 101 14.39 18.72 10.13
C THR A 101 15.39 17.87 9.37
N GLU A 102 16.38 18.49 8.71
CA GLU A 102 17.53 17.80 8.11
C GLU A 102 18.44 17.26 9.22
N GLY A 103 18.05 16.13 9.81
CA GLY A 103 18.92 15.29 10.65
C GLY A 103 19.68 14.26 9.80
N PRO A 104 20.81 13.73 10.28
CA PRO A 104 21.67 12.84 9.48
C PRO A 104 21.08 11.48 9.12
N ASP A 105 19.92 11.08 9.66
CA ASP A 105 19.25 9.84 9.24
C ASP A 105 17.74 9.93 9.50
N ILE A 106 16.96 9.68 8.44
CA ILE A 106 15.50 9.45 8.41
C ILE A 106 14.61 10.70 8.59
N LEU A 107 13.76 10.95 7.59
CA LEU A 107 12.58 11.82 7.68
C LEU A 107 11.65 11.30 8.78
N SER A 108 11.85 11.74 10.02
CA SER A 108 10.94 11.43 11.12
C SER A 108 9.77 12.41 11.10
N LEU A 109 8.57 11.91 10.83
CA LEU A 109 7.31 12.64 11.03
C LEU A 109 7.02 12.65 12.53
N ASN A 110 7.54 13.65 13.24
CA ASN A 110 7.16 13.87 14.64
C ASN A 110 5.94 14.80 14.68
N PRO A 111 4.79 14.37 15.21
CA PRO A 111 3.67 15.28 15.44
C PRO A 111 4.07 16.30 16.51
N VAL A 112 4.04 17.58 16.18
CA VAL A 112 4.21 18.66 17.17
C VAL A 112 2.88 18.82 17.92
N CYS A 113 2.90 18.67 19.24
CA CYS A 113 1.72 18.88 20.09
C CYS A 113 1.32 20.38 20.07
N PRO A 114 0.03 20.74 19.94
CA PRO A 114 -0.42 22.13 19.85
C PRO A 114 -0.25 22.99 21.13
N THR A 115 0.39 22.50 22.19
CA THR A 115 0.43 23.15 23.50
C THR A 115 1.74 23.87 23.82
N ASP A 116 2.69 23.95 22.88
CA ASP A 116 3.98 24.64 23.07
C ASP A 116 4.03 26.04 22.41
N LEU A 117 2.91 26.78 22.42
CA LEU A 117 2.86 28.23 22.14
C LEU A 117 2.55 29.02 23.41
#